data_AF-A0A382TLA6-F1
#
_entry.id   AF-A0A382TLA6-F1
#
_cell.length_a   1.000
_cell.length_b   1.000
_cell.length_c   1.000
_cell.angle_alpha   90.00
_cell.angle_beta   90.00
_cell.angle_gamma   90.00
#
_symmetry.space_group_name_H-M   'P 1'
#
loop_
_entity.id
_entity.type
_entity.pdbx_description
1 polymer ?
#
loop_
_entity_poly.entity_id
_entity_poly.type
_entity_poly.pdbx_seq_one_letter_code
_entity_poly.pdbx_strand_id
1 'polypeptide(L)'
;YEFNSNSSGRFNAQFMEGGGDSELNRRTIDLKVVPNISSFQREDSPNSIENWEVGGDYEYNSERGDRFKVLFISNLFTRDSDRERFDLFDDGSENKNLFLDSGSTTRERIVRSSYTFDIFGGAQDIEFGAERAQTILDSNLSLGVDIPGVTGSANFGGLVPVNVSNANSSVEEMRYEPFVIHNWIISPRMSLESSLLYEDSEITQSGDVSKKRDFNYLKPKLDFRYDLTPAIQLRGTIEKIVQQLTFSDFVAATDNRDEDSNVQAGNENLKQEWYWNYEVSTEIRLPNDIGVVSGRLFYE
;
A
#
# COMPACT_ATOMS: atom_id res chain seq x y z
N TYR A 1 17.65 -3.24 23.12
CA TYR A 1 18.00 -3.71 24.47
C TYR A 1 18.70 -5.05 24.30
N GLU A 2 19.92 -5.17 24.82
CA GLU A 2 20.65 -6.44 24.83
C GLU A 2 20.28 -7.18 26.12
N PHE A 3 19.64 -8.34 26.02
CA PHE A 3 19.28 -9.13 27.20
C PHE A 3 20.49 -9.94 27.71
N ASN A 4 21.32 -10.41 26.79
CA ASN A 4 22.60 -11.07 27.03
C ASN A 4 23.44 -11.01 25.74
N SER A 5 24.61 -11.66 25.72
CA SER A 5 25.51 -11.68 24.54
C SER A 5 24.88 -12.30 23.28
N ASN A 6 23.81 -13.07 23.44
CA ASN A 6 23.22 -13.91 22.41
C ASN A 6 21.80 -13.46 22.05
N SER A 7 21.24 -12.43 22.70
CA SER A 7 19.89 -11.99 22.42
C SER A 7 19.66 -10.51 22.62
N SER A 8 18.92 -9.95 21.69
CA SER A 8 18.55 -8.54 21.67
C SER A 8 17.07 -8.39 21.33
N GLY A 9 16.48 -7.28 21.76
CA GLY A 9 15.16 -6.89 21.32
C GLY A 9 15.06 -5.38 21.14
N ARG A 10 14.25 -4.96 20.19
CA ARG A 10 13.98 -3.55 19.90
C ARG A 10 12.48 -3.33 19.94
N PHE A 11 12.12 -2.12 20.32
CA PHE A 11 10.73 -1.68 20.36
C PHE A 11 10.69 -0.27 19.81
N ASN A 12 9.72 -0.02 18.94
CA ASN A 12 9.44 1.28 18.37
C ASN A 12 7.94 1.57 18.51
N ALA A 13 7.65 2.84 18.74
CA ALA A 13 6.29 3.34 18.73
C ALA A 13 6.29 4.73 18.11
N GLN A 14 5.25 5.02 17.33
CA GLN A 14 4.96 6.35 16.82
C GLN A 14 3.48 6.65 17.02
N PHE A 15 3.20 7.93 17.23
CA PHE A 15 1.87 8.49 17.27
C PHE A 15 1.90 9.82 16.55
N MET A 16 0.89 10.07 15.74
CA MET A 16 0.69 11.32 15.02
C MET A 16 -0.81 11.61 15.01
N GLU A 17 -1.14 12.84 15.37
CA GLU A 17 -2.46 13.40 15.17
C GLU A 17 -2.28 14.69 14.38
N GLY A 18 -3.19 14.96 13.46
CA GLY A 18 -3.12 16.14 12.63
C GLY A 18 -4.46 16.45 12.01
N GLY A 19 -4.50 17.59 11.36
CA GLY A 19 -5.65 18.03 10.60
C GLY A 19 -5.33 19.36 9.94
N GLY A 20 -6.22 19.78 9.08
CA GLY A 20 -6.07 21.06 8.41
C GLY A 20 -7.37 21.47 7.77
N ASP A 21 -7.64 22.76 7.86
CA ASP A 21 -8.71 23.40 7.13
C ASP A 21 -8.14 23.91 5.82
N SER A 22 -8.78 23.54 4.71
CA SER A 22 -8.45 24.08 3.40
C SER A 22 -9.64 24.79 2.82
N GLU A 23 -9.39 25.97 2.26
CA GLU A 23 -10.38 26.76 1.52
C GLU A 23 -9.88 26.92 0.08
N LEU A 24 -10.76 26.66 -0.88
CA LEU A 24 -10.50 26.82 -2.30
C LEU A 24 -11.53 27.78 -2.89
N ASN A 25 -11.05 28.83 -3.56
CA ASN A 25 -11.89 29.72 -4.36
C ASN A 25 -11.60 29.47 -5.85
N ARG A 26 -12.61 29.04 -6.60
CA ARG A 26 -12.51 28.67 -8.02
C ARG A 26 -13.35 29.60 -8.89
N ARG A 27 -12.83 29.92 -10.07
CA ARG A 27 -13.55 30.56 -11.16
C ARG A 27 -13.47 29.68 -12.42
N THR A 28 -14.61 29.29 -12.96
CA THR A 28 -14.70 28.51 -14.20
C THR A 28 -15.26 29.39 -15.31
N ILE A 29 -14.70 29.31 -16.52
CA ILE A 29 -15.14 30.10 -17.67
C ILE A 29 -15.56 29.14 -18.78
N ASP A 30 -16.84 29.18 -19.17
CA ASP A 30 -17.33 28.44 -20.32
C ASP A 30 -17.00 29.18 -21.61
N LEU A 31 -16.04 28.63 -22.37
CA LEU A 31 -15.58 29.15 -23.66
C LEU A 31 -16.41 28.63 -24.85
N LYS A 32 -17.39 27.74 -24.64
CA LYS A 32 -18.23 27.17 -25.70
C LYS A 32 -19.41 28.09 -26.07
N VAL A 33 -19.68 29.11 -25.27
CA VAL A 33 -20.82 30.04 -25.44
C VAL A 33 -20.34 31.47 -25.66
N VAL A 34 -21.10 32.28 -26.41
CA VAL A 34 -20.80 33.70 -26.66
C VAL A 34 -22.00 34.56 -26.25
N PRO A 35 -21.84 35.49 -25.28
CA PRO A 35 -20.62 35.76 -24.51
C PRO A 35 -20.26 34.60 -23.57
N ASN A 36 -18.96 34.44 -23.28
CA ASN A 36 -18.48 33.44 -22.33
C ASN A 36 -19.13 33.66 -20.96
N ILE A 37 -19.51 32.58 -20.28
CA ILE A 37 -20.12 32.63 -18.95
C ILE A 37 -19.06 32.29 -17.91
N SER A 38 -19.01 33.04 -16.79
CA SER A 38 -18.17 32.70 -15.64
C SER A 38 -19.05 32.17 -14.50
N SER A 39 -18.57 31.15 -13.79
CA SER A 39 -19.11 30.72 -12.50
C SER A 39 -18.01 30.82 -11.44
N PHE A 40 -18.43 31.06 -10.20
CA PHE A 40 -17.55 31.20 -9.05
C PHE A 40 -17.99 30.23 -7.97
N GLN A 41 -17.03 29.59 -7.33
CA GLN A 41 -17.27 28.59 -6.29
C GLN A 41 -16.29 28.76 -5.15
N ARG A 42 -16.77 28.52 -3.94
CA ARG A 42 -15.97 28.37 -2.72
C ARG A 42 -16.11 26.95 -2.21
N GLU A 43 -15.02 26.34 -1.80
CA GLU A 43 -15.00 25.01 -1.18
C GLU A 43 -14.27 25.09 0.15
N ASP A 44 -14.90 24.54 1.18
CA ASP A 44 -14.28 24.30 2.48
C ASP A 44 -14.03 22.79 2.59
N SER A 45 -12.81 22.38 2.94
CA SER A 45 -12.43 20.97 3.03
C SER A 45 -11.54 20.69 4.24
N PRO A 46 -12.11 20.70 5.46
CA PRO A 46 -11.39 20.32 6.65
C PRO A 46 -11.09 18.82 6.63
N ASN A 47 -9.96 18.43 7.20
CA ASN A 47 -9.59 17.05 7.38
C ASN A 47 -8.93 16.81 8.74
N SER A 48 -8.98 15.57 9.19
CA SER A 48 -8.24 15.06 10.33
C SER A 48 -7.54 13.76 9.97
N ILE A 49 -6.43 13.52 10.63
CA ILE A 49 -5.69 12.27 10.58
C ILE A 49 -5.28 11.84 11.98
N GLU A 50 -5.41 10.56 12.25
CA GLU A 50 -4.86 9.92 13.44
C GLU A 50 -4.07 8.69 12.98
N ASN A 51 -2.84 8.58 13.47
CA ASN A 51 -1.95 7.48 13.12
C ASN A 51 -1.21 7.01 14.36
N TRP A 52 -1.16 5.71 14.56
CA TRP A 52 -0.20 5.11 15.47
C TRP A 52 0.35 3.82 14.90
N GLU A 53 1.58 3.52 15.28
CA GLU A 53 2.20 2.24 15.01
C GLU A 53 3.04 1.84 16.20
N VAL A 54 2.96 0.56 16.56
CA VAL A 54 3.86 -0.09 17.49
C VAL A 54 4.51 -1.27 16.79
N GLY A 55 5.79 -1.44 17.04
CA GLY A 55 6.55 -2.53 16.47
C GLY A 55 7.64 -2.98 17.40
N GLY A 56 8.15 -4.16 17.13
CA GLY A 56 9.32 -4.67 17.81
C GLY A 56 9.86 -5.92 17.16
N ASP A 57 11.10 -6.22 17.49
CA ASP A 57 11.77 -7.44 17.10
C ASP A 57 12.52 -8.05 18.27
N TYR A 58 12.69 -9.36 18.20
CA TYR A 58 13.56 -10.13 19.06
C TYR A 58 14.46 -10.99 18.18
N GLU A 59 15.75 -10.97 18.49
CA GLU A 59 16.77 -11.79 17.83
C GLU A 59 17.50 -12.63 18.87
N TYR A 60 17.71 -13.90 18.55
CA TYR A 60 18.53 -14.83 19.32
C TYR A 60 19.53 -15.53 18.41
N ASN A 61 20.82 -15.44 18.78
CA ASN A 61 21.92 -16.13 18.12
C ASN A 61 22.36 -17.32 18.97
N SER A 62 22.28 -18.53 18.42
CA SER A 62 22.70 -19.76 19.09
C SER A 62 24.23 -19.82 19.20
N GLU A 63 24.75 -20.61 20.15
CA GLU A 63 26.20 -20.87 20.24
C GLU A 63 26.77 -21.53 18.97
N ARG A 64 25.90 -22.15 18.17
CA ARG A 64 26.25 -22.83 16.92
C ARG A 64 26.33 -21.89 15.72
N GLY A 65 25.93 -20.62 15.89
CA GLY A 65 25.87 -19.61 14.84
C GLY A 65 24.48 -19.43 14.19
N ASP A 66 23.49 -20.21 14.61
CA ASP A 66 22.13 -20.10 14.08
C ASP A 66 21.44 -18.84 14.59
N ARG A 67 20.52 -18.26 13.82
CA ARG A 67 19.81 -17.05 14.20
C ARG A 67 18.30 -17.26 14.14
N PHE A 68 17.63 -17.06 15.27
CA PHE A 68 16.19 -16.91 15.33
C PHE A 68 15.83 -15.43 15.36
N LYS A 69 14.85 -15.03 14.55
CA LYS A 69 14.29 -13.68 14.57
C LYS A 69 12.77 -13.74 14.59
N VAL A 70 12.15 -12.88 15.39
CA VAL A 70 10.70 -12.62 15.31
C VAL A 70 10.50 -11.11 15.32
N LEU A 71 9.60 -10.62 14.48
CA LEU A 71 9.16 -9.23 14.46
C LEU A 71 7.65 -9.16 14.46
N PHE A 72 7.12 -8.07 14.98
CA PHE A 72 5.71 -7.74 14.87
C PHE A 72 5.54 -6.24 14.62
N ILE A 73 4.46 -5.90 13.92
CA ILE A 73 4.00 -4.54 13.69
C ILE A 73 2.49 -4.55 13.89
N SER A 74 1.97 -3.52 14.56
CA SER A 74 0.55 -3.21 14.57
C SER A 74 0.40 -1.71 14.34
N ASN A 75 -0.43 -1.32 13.39
CA ASN A 75 -0.71 0.07 13.11
C ASN A 75 -2.22 0.34 12.94
N LEU A 76 -2.54 1.62 12.96
CA LEU A 76 -3.84 2.17 12.62
C LEU A 76 -3.61 3.54 11.98
N PHE A 77 -4.28 3.79 10.88
CA PHE A 77 -4.32 5.08 10.21
C PHE A 77 -5.77 5.44 9.90
N THR A 78 -6.29 6.45 10.58
CA THR A 78 -7.60 7.04 10.33
C THR A 78 -7.43 8.36 9.58
N ARG A 79 -8.26 8.56 8.57
CA ARG A 79 -8.40 9.83 7.86
C ARG A 79 -9.87 10.13 7.68
N ASP A 80 -10.28 11.29 8.14
CA ASP A 80 -11.61 11.84 7.90
C ASP A 80 -11.47 13.15 7.12
N SER A 81 -12.43 13.41 6.24
CA SER A 81 -12.46 14.60 5.41
C SER A 81 -13.90 14.97 5.13
N ASP A 82 -14.24 16.22 5.45
CA ASP A 82 -15.43 16.87 4.95
C ASP A 82 -15.07 17.73 3.74
N ARG A 83 -16.01 17.90 2.82
CA ARG A 83 -15.93 18.83 1.71
C ARG A 83 -17.30 19.41 1.44
N GLU A 84 -17.41 20.72 1.60
CA GLU A 84 -18.59 21.49 1.26
C GLU A 84 -18.27 22.46 0.13
N ARG A 85 -19.16 22.55 -0.88
CA ARG A 85 -19.00 23.50 -1.99
C ARG A 85 -20.20 24.40 -2.09
N PHE A 86 -19.92 25.67 -2.39
CA PHE A 86 -20.89 26.73 -2.55
C PHE A 86 -20.72 27.39 -3.91
N ASP A 87 -21.82 27.57 -4.65
CA ASP A 87 -21.86 28.51 -5.76
C ASP A 87 -21.96 29.94 -5.22
N LEU A 88 -21.16 30.84 -5.78
CA LEU A 88 -21.13 32.25 -5.43
C LEU A 88 -21.86 33.07 -6.50
N PHE A 89 -22.84 33.87 -6.09
CA PHE A 89 -23.61 34.74 -6.98
C PHE A 89 -23.13 36.19 -6.93
N ASP A 90 -23.45 36.97 -7.97
CA ASP A 90 -23.03 38.37 -8.11
C ASP A 90 -23.56 39.28 -6.98
N ASP A 91 -24.66 38.89 -6.31
CA ASP A 91 -25.22 39.60 -5.16
C ASP A 91 -24.51 39.28 -3.83
N GLY A 92 -23.48 38.42 -3.87
CA GLY A 92 -22.71 37.96 -2.73
C GLY A 92 -23.39 36.86 -1.92
N SER A 93 -24.54 36.34 -2.37
CA SER A 93 -25.15 35.16 -1.78
C SER A 93 -24.40 33.89 -2.17
N GLU A 94 -24.45 32.90 -1.27
CA GLU A 94 -23.88 31.58 -1.49
C GLU A 94 -24.98 30.53 -1.45
N ASN A 95 -24.90 29.54 -2.34
CA ASN A 95 -25.74 28.35 -2.29
C ASN A 95 -24.88 27.10 -2.20
N LYS A 96 -25.03 26.33 -1.13
CA LYS A 96 -24.33 25.05 -0.99
C LYS A 96 -24.85 24.09 -2.06
N ASN A 97 -23.95 23.54 -2.86
CA ASN A 97 -24.31 22.61 -3.94
C ASN A 97 -23.71 21.20 -3.78
N LEU A 98 -22.73 21.04 -2.89
CA LEU A 98 -22.10 19.76 -2.59
C LEU A 98 -21.84 19.61 -1.09
N PHE A 99 -22.08 18.41 -0.60
CA PHE A 99 -21.64 17.93 0.69
C PHE A 99 -21.02 16.55 0.49
N LEU A 100 -19.79 16.37 0.96
CA LEU A 100 -19.09 15.11 0.98
C LEU A 100 -18.50 14.93 2.38
N ASP A 101 -18.84 13.83 3.02
CA ASP A 101 -18.19 13.36 4.25
C ASP A 101 -17.59 12.00 3.94
N SER A 102 -16.30 11.83 4.20
CA SER A 102 -15.57 10.61 3.90
C SER A 102 -14.59 10.26 5.01
N GLY A 103 -14.76 9.05 5.54
CA GLY A 103 -13.91 8.49 6.58
C GLY A 103 -13.29 7.18 6.13
N SER A 104 -12.04 6.97 6.52
CA SER A 104 -11.35 5.71 6.31
C SER A 104 -10.47 5.36 7.51
N THR A 105 -10.49 4.09 7.92
CA THR A 105 -9.58 3.57 8.93
C THR A 105 -8.90 2.32 8.40
N THR A 106 -7.59 2.40 8.18
CA THR A 106 -6.76 1.25 7.82
C THR A 106 -6.07 0.72 9.07
N ARG A 107 -6.03 -0.60 9.24
CA ARG A 107 -5.29 -1.27 10.33
C ARG A 107 -4.51 -2.42 9.75
N GLU A 108 -3.25 -2.54 10.15
CA GLU A 108 -2.41 -3.66 9.75
C GLU A 108 -1.76 -4.30 10.98
N ARG A 109 -1.71 -5.63 10.98
CA ARG A 109 -1.04 -6.42 12.01
C ARG A 109 -0.21 -7.48 11.32
N ILE A 110 1.11 -7.41 11.51
CA ILE A 110 2.05 -8.35 10.92
C ILE A 110 2.81 -9.02 12.06
N VAL A 111 2.99 -10.32 11.96
CA VAL A 111 3.98 -11.07 12.72
C VAL A 111 4.76 -11.96 11.78
N ARG A 112 6.09 -11.91 11.88
CA ARG A 112 6.98 -12.74 11.07
C ARG A 112 8.02 -13.37 11.97
N SER A 113 8.26 -14.66 11.78
CA SER A 113 9.37 -15.37 12.41
C SER A 113 10.23 -16.05 11.36
N SER A 114 11.53 -16.12 11.62
CA SER A 114 12.46 -16.89 10.82
C SER A 114 13.59 -17.49 11.63
N TYR A 115 14.16 -18.56 11.07
CA TYR A 115 15.30 -19.25 11.62
C TYR A 115 16.31 -19.50 10.49
N THR A 116 17.52 -18.99 10.67
CA THR A 116 18.64 -19.14 9.75
C THR A 116 19.68 -20.06 10.37
N PHE A 117 20.20 -21.01 9.60
CA PHE A 117 21.30 -21.88 10.04
C PHE A 117 22.22 -22.21 8.87
N ASP A 118 23.49 -22.39 9.20
CA ASP A 118 24.52 -22.76 8.23
C ASP A 118 24.57 -24.27 8.02
N ILE A 119 24.83 -24.67 6.78
CA ILE A 119 25.12 -26.06 6.41
C ILE A 119 26.43 -26.12 5.61
N PHE A 120 26.99 -27.33 5.48
CA PHE A 120 28.23 -27.58 4.73
C PHE A 120 29.40 -26.64 5.08
N GLY A 121 29.55 -26.30 6.36
CA GLY A 121 30.68 -25.50 6.85
C GLY A 121 30.59 -24.00 6.48
N GLY A 122 29.38 -23.45 6.31
CA GLY A 122 29.15 -22.02 6.08
C GLY A 122 29.20 -21.59 4.61
N ALA A 123 29.37 -22.54 3.68
CA ALA A 123 29.24 -22.26 2.25
C ALA A 123 27.77 -22.10 1.80
N GLN A 124 26.85 -22.57 2.63
CA GLN A 124 25.41 -22.47 2.40
C GLN A 124 24.70 -22.10 3.68
N ASP A 125 23.73 -21.20 3.58
CA ASP A 125 22.80 -20.88 4.65
C ASP A 125 21.36 -21.10 4.18
N ILE A 126 20.53 -21.59 5.10
CA ILE A 126 19.10 -21.77 4.88
C ILE A 126 18.36 -20.92 5.90
N GLU A 127 17.44 -20.09 5.42
CA GLU A 127 16.44 -19.42 6.24
C GLU A 127 15.07 -20.02 5.93
N PHE A 128 14.32 -20.39 6.95
CA PHE A 128 12.90 -20.68 6.81
C PHE A 128 12.10 -19.88 7.82
N GLY A 129 10.87 -19.59 7.48
CA GLY A 129 10.01 -18.77 8.32
C GLY A 129 8.59 -18.73 7.83
N ALA A 130 7.78 -17.94 8.53
CA ALA A 130 6.44 -17.63 8.11
C ALA A 130 6.06 -16.22 8.55
N GLU A 131 5.24 -15.56 7.74
CA GLU A 131 4.57 -14.32 8.06
C GLU A 131 3.06 -14.53 8.14
N ARG A 132 2.40 -13.86 9.08
CA ARG A 132 0.95 -13.70 9.13
C ARG A 132 0.66 -12.21 9.14
N ALA A 133 -0.13 -11.76 8.17
CA ALA A 133 -0.60 -10.39 8.05
C ALA A 133 -2.13 -10.35 8.14
N GLN A 134 -2.66 -9.31 8.79
CA GLN A 134 -4.07 -8.96 8.79
C GLN A 134 -4.18 -7.49 8.41
N THR A 135 -4.91 -7.19 7.35
CA THR A 135 -5.13 -5.82 6.89
C THR A 135 -6.63 -5.56 6.84
N ILE A 136 -7.09 -4.49 7.48
CA ILE A 136 -8.50 -4.10 7.54
C ILE A 136 -8.61 -2.67 7.05
N LEU A 137 -9.54 -2.40 6.13
CA LEU A 137 -9.98 -1.08 5.72
C LEU A 137 -11.47 -0.94 6.05
N ASP A 138 -11.80 -0.06 6.99
CA ASP A 138 -13.16 0.46 7.15
C ASP A 138 -13.29 1.75 6.34
N SER A 139 -14.35 1.88 5.55
CA SER A 139 -14.63 3.08 4.77
C SER A 139 -16.10 3.47 4.87
N ASN A 140 -16.34 4.77 4.99
CA ASN A 140 -17.65 5.39 4.90
C ASN A 140 -17.58 6.59 3.95
N LEU A 141 -18.69 6.84 3.25
CA LEU A 141 -18.82 8.00 2.38
C LEU A 141 -20.29 8.42 2.28
N SER A 142 -20.53 9.70 2.50
CA SER A 142 -21.83 10.35 2.36
C SER A 142 -21.75 11.45 1.30
N LEU A 143 -22.68 11.44 0.35
CA LEU A 143 -22.77 12.45 -0.71
C LEU A 143 -24.14 13.13 -0.67
N GLY A 144 -24.13 14.45 -0.57
CA GLY A 144 -25.30 15.31 -0.74
C GLY A 144 -25.10 16.27 -1.92
N VAL A 145 -26.14 16.45 -2.73
CA VAL A 145 -26.14 17.41 -3.86
C VAL A 145 -27.37 18.29 -3.84
N ASP A 146 -27.25 19.51 -4.37
CA ASP A 146 -28.40 20.40 -4.55
C ASP A 146 -29.27 19.91 -5.72
N ILE A 147 -30.54 19.64 -5.42
CA ILE A 147 -31.56 19.29 -6.42
C ILE A 147 -32.72 20.26 -6.24
N PRO A 148 -32.93 21.18 -7.21
CA PRO A 148 -33.97 22.20 -7.10
C PRO A 148 -35.36 21.62 -6.78
N GLY A 149 -35.97 22.14 -5.72
CA GLY A 149 -37.33 21.78 -5.30
C GLY A 149 -37.44 20.47 -4.51
N VAL A 150 -36.33 19.81 -4.18
CA VAL A 150 -36.31 18.62 -3.34
C VAL A 150 -35.73 18.97 -1.96
N THR A 151 -36.44 18.60 -0.90
CA THR A 151 -35.99 18.83 0.48
C THR A 151 -34.77 17.97 0.80
N GLY A 152 -33.68 18.59 1.24
CA GLY A 152 -32.48 17.90 1.69
C GLY A 152 -32.55 17.36 3.12
N SER A 153 -31.44 16.79 3.57
CA SER A 153 -31.27 16.18 4.90
C SER A 153 -30.15 16.85 5.68
N ALA A 154 -30.35 17.06 6.98
CA ALA A 154 -29.35 17.65 7.87
C ALA A 154 -28.06 16.82 7.93
N ASN A 155 -28.16 15.48 7.82
CA ASN A 155 -27.00 14.58 7.82
C ASN A 155 -26.16 14.67 6.53
N PHE A 156 -26.63 15.41 5.53
CA PHE A 156 -25.97 15.59 4.23
C PHE A 156 -25.76 17.08 3.95
N GLY A 157 -25.41 17.85 4.97
CA GLY A 157 -25.16 19.29 4.85
C GLY A 157 -26.39 20.13 4.48
N GLY A 158 -27.60 19.58 4.63
CA GLY A 158 -28.85 20.20 4.17
C GLY A 158 -29.23 19.87 2.72
N LEU A 159 -28.47 19.01 2.04
CA LEU A 159 -28.65 18.65 0.64
C LEU A 159 -29.36 17.31 0.45
N VAL A 160 -29.72 17.00 -0.79
CA VAL A 160 -30.40 15.75 -1.12
C VAL A 160 -29.39 14.60 -1.12
N PRO A 161 -29.60 13.55 -0.31
CA PRO A 161 -28.69 12.40 -0.28
C PRO A 161 -28.62 11.69 -1.64
N VAL A 162 -27.42 11.33 -2.06
CA VAL A 162 -27.15 10.50 -3.23
C VAL A 162 -26.64 9.16 -2.75
N ASN A 163 -27.27 8.07 -3.21
CA ASN A 163 -26.81 6.73 -2.89
C ASN A 163 -25.54 6.42 -3.67
N VAL A 164 -24.42 6.32 -2.96
CA VAL A 164 -23.14 5.88 -3.54
C VAL A 164 -23.00 4.38 -3.27
N SER A 165 -22.77 3.61 -4.34
CA SER A 165 -22.60 2.16 -4.22
C SER A 165 -21.29 1.83 -3.52
N ASN A 166 -21.31 0.87 -2.58
CA ASN A 166 -20.11 0.38 -1.88
C ASN A 166 -19.35 1.50 -1.16
N ALA A 167 -20.12 2.43 -0.58
CA ALA A 167 -19.63 3.60 0.14
C ALA A 167 -19.40 3.30 1.62
N ASN A 168 -20.14 2.34 2.18
CA ASN A 168 -20.04 1.94 3.57
C ASN A 168 -19.66 0.46 3.64
N SER A 169 -18.35 0.19 3.69
CA SER A 169 -17.82 -1.16 3.59
C SER A 169 -16.59 -1.35 4.47
N SER A 170 -16.44 -2.57 4.98
CA SER A 170 -15.24 -3.06 5.63
C SER A 170 -14.61 -4.16 4.79
N VAL A 171 -13.33 -4.02 4.45
CA VAL A 171 -12.54 -4.99 3.68
C VAL A 171 -11.44 -5.52 4.59
N GLU A 172 -11.43 -6.83 4.83
CA GLU A 172 -10.44 -7.50 5.66
C GLU A 172 -9.71 -8.57 4.86
N GLU A 173 -8.38 -8.53 4.89
CA GLU A 173 -7.52 -9.60 4.40
C GLU A 173 -6.85 -10.32 5.57
N MET A 174 -6.84 -11.64 5.48
CA MET A 174 -5.98 -12.51 6.27
C MET A 174 -5.00 -13.21 5.34
N ARG A 175 -3.69 -12.95 5.52
CA ARG A 175 -2.63 -13.51 4.68
C ARG A 175 -1.61 -14.32 5.50
N TYR A 176 -1.25 -15.48 4.98
CA TYR A 176 -0.22 -16.36 5.52
C TYR A 176 0.85 -16.64 4.45
N GLU A 177 2.12 -16.39 4.80
CA GLU A 177 3.24 -16.51 3.87
C GLU A 177 4.41 -17.30 4.49
N PRO A 178 4.36 -18.65 4.51
CA PRO A 178 5.54 -19.46 4.76
C PRO A 178 6.56 -19.33 3.63
N PHE A 179 7.84 -19.35 3.99
CA PHE A 179 8.93 -19.22 3.04
C PHE A 179 10.16 -20.04 3.41
N VAL A 180 10.95 -20.35 2.40
CA VAL A 180 12.32 -20.85 2.53
C VAL A 180 13.23 -20.09 1.58
N ILE A 181 14.41 -19.73 2.06
CA ILE A 181 15.48 -19.05 1.33
C ILE A 181 16.74 -19.90 1.52
N HIS A 182 17.46 -20.10 0.43
CA HIS A 182 18.72 -20.82 0.38
C HIS A 182 19.74 -19.93 -0.30
N ASN A 183 20.82 -19.63 0.43
CA ASN A 183 21.97 -18.93 -0.12
C ASN A 183 23.12 -19.91 -0.26
N TRP A 184 23.82 -19.84 -1.38
CA TRP A 184 24.93 -20.72 -1.69
C TRP A 184 26.09 -19.94 -2.28
N ILE A 185 27.19 -19.88 -1.53
CA ILE A 185 28.49 -19.46 -2.02
C ILE A 185 29.12 -20.67 -2.74
N ILE A 186 28.91 -20.76 -4.04
CA ILE A 186 29.43 -21.85 -4.88
C ILE A 186 30.96 -21.75 -4.99
N SER A 187 31.47 -20.53 -5.12
CA SER A 187 32.91 -20.21 -5.13
C SER A 187 33.11 -18.74 -4.75
N PRO A 188 34.36 -18.26 -4.56
CA PRO A 188 34.61 -16.83 -4.33
C PRO A 188 34.13 -15.89 -5.44
N ARG A 189 33.69 -16.43 -6.58
CA ARG A 189 33.23 -15.68 -7.76
C ARG A 189 31.76 -15.95 -8.09
N MET A 190 31.12 -16.91 -7.44
CA MET A 190 29.76 -17.36 -7.80
C MET A 190 28.92 -17.52 -6.55
N SER A 191 27.74 -16.92 -6.56
CA SER A 191 26.73 -17.12 -5.53
C SER A 191 25.35 -17.33 -6.15
N LEU A 192 24.53 -18.13 -5.49
CA LEU A 192 23.14 -18.37 -5.85
C LEU A 192 22.27 -18.13 -4.62
N GLU A 193 21.24 -17.31 -4.76
CA GLU A 193 20.12 -17.24 -3.84
C GLU A 193 18.92 -17.90 -4.51
N SER A 194 18.24 -18.77 -3.78
CA SER A 194 17.00 -19.41 -4.22
C SER A 194 15.96 -19.21 -3.12
N SER A 195 14.77 -18.76 -3.48
CA SER A 195 13.69 -18.63 -2.52
C SER A 195 12.38 -19.18 -3.06
N LEU A 196 11.57 -19.67 -2.14
CA LEU A 196 10.24 -20.17 -2.41
C LEU A 196 9.31 -19.65 -1.31
N LEU A 197 8.34 -18.86 -1.73
CA LEU A 197 7.28 -18.35 -0.86
C LEU A 197 5.94 -18.91 -1.33
N TYR A 198 5.12 -19.36 -0.39
CA TYR A 198 3.74 -19.72 -0.65
C TYR A 198 2.84 -18.70 0.04
N GLU A 199 1.93 -18.09 -0.71
CA GLU A 199 0.99 -17.09 -0.22
C GLU A 199 -0.41 -17.71 -0.20
N ASP A 200 -1.09 -17.60 0.93
CA ASP A 200 -2.49 -17.96 1.15
C ASP A 200 -3.20 -16.72 1.72
N SER A 201 -4.10 -16.12 0.94
CA SER A 201 -4.79 -14.89 1.28
C SER A 201 -6.30 -15.05 1.15
N GLU A 202 -7.03 -14.63 2.18
CA GLU A 202 -8.48 -14.56 2.18
C GLU A 202 -8.90 -13.10 2.35
N ILE A 203 -9.63 -12.56 1.38
CA ILE A 203 -10.21 -11.21 1.44
C ILE A 203 -11.72 -11.32 1.63
N THR A 204 -12.21 -10.76 2.73
CA THR A 204 -13.63 -10.64 3.05
C THR A 204 -14.06 -9.18 2.96
N GLN A 205 -15.26 -8.95 2.47
CA GLN A 205 -15.87 -7.62 2.38
C GLN A 205 -17.28 -7.71 2.97
N SER A 206 -17.61 -6.74 3.82
CA SER A 206 -18.90 -6.62 4.52
C SER A 206 -19.39 -5.17 4.51
N GLY A 207 -20.68 -4.94 4.81
CA GLY A 207 -21.33 -3.62 4.71
C GLY A 207 -22.32 -3.60 3.54
N ASP A 208 -22.14 -2.65 2.62
CA ASP A 208 -22.94 -2.54 1.39
C ASP A 208 -22.74 -3.73 0.45
N VAL A 209 -21.57 -4.37 0.53
CA VAL A 209 -21.22 -5.58 -0.22
C VAL A 209 -20.93 -6.70 0.77
N SER A 210 -21.36 -7.93 0.46
CA SER A 210 -20.99 -9.14 1.20
C SER A 210 -20.32 -10.13 0.26
N LYS A 211 -18.99 -10.29 0.39
CA LYS A 211 -18.20 -11.14 -0.51
C LYS A 211 -16.96 -11.69 0.18
N LYS A 212 -16.56 -12.90 -0.22
CA LYS A 212 -15.33 -13.56 0.21
C LYS A 212 -14.58 -14.08 -1.01
N ARG A 213 -13.26 -13.95 -1.01
CA ARG A 213 -12.36 -14.31 -2.12
C ARG A 213 -11.09 -14.93 -1.53
N ASP A 214 -10.70 -16.08 -2.06
CA ASP A 214 -9.49 -16.78 -1.63
C ASP A 214 -8.46 -16.76 -2.78
N PHE A 215 -7.21 -16.48 -2.44
CA PHE A 215 -6.09 -16.40 -3.36
C PHE A 215 -4.93 -17.27 -2.84
N ASN A 216 -4.29 -17.99 -3.75
CA ASN A 216 -3.10 -18.78 -3.42
C ASN A 216 -2.05 -18.69 -4.52
N TYR A 217 -0.81 -18.47 -4.12
CA TYR A 217 0.30 -18.35 -5.06
C TYR A 217 1.57 -19.00 -4.54
N LEU A 218 2.21 -19.78 -5.40
CA LEU A 218 3.61 -20.13 -5.24
C LEU A 218 4.46 -19.09 -5.97
N LYS A 219 5.44 -18.50 -5.27
CA LYS A 219 6.31 -17.40 -5.69
C LYS A 219 7.78 -17.84 -5.61
N PRO A 220 8.28 -18.60 -6.61
CA PRO A 220 9.70 -18.95 -6.69
C PRO A 220 10.54 -17.75 -7.17
N LYS A 221 11.78 -17.68 -6.68
CA LYS A 221 12.81 -16.76 -7.15
C LYS A 221 14.19 -17.43 -7.15
N LEU A 222 14.97 -17.12 -8.17
CA LEU A 222 16.37 -17.49 -8.31
C LEU A 222 17.16 -16.24 -8.65
N ASP A 223 18.19 -15.93 -7.87
CA ASP A 223 19.16 -14.87 -8.15
C ASP A 223 20.56 -15.47 -8.22
N PHE A 224 21.20 -15.35 -9.38
CA PHE A 224 22.53 -15.87 -9.61
C PHE A 224 23.49 -14.74 -9.90
N ARG A 225 24.61 -14.71 -9.17
CA ARG A 225 25.70 -13.75 -9.37
C ARG A 225 26.97 -14.46 -9.79
N TYR A 226 27.65 -13.91 -10.79
CA TYR A 226 28.94 -14.38 -11.25
C TYR A 226 29.92 -13.24 -11.54
N ASP A 227 31.02 -13.20 -10.79
CA ASP A 227 32.14 -12.29 -11.01
C ASP A 227 33.06 -12.88 -12.10
N LEU A 228 32.69 -12.65 -13.37
CA LEU A 228 33.39 -13.13 -14.58
C LEU A 228 34.84 -12.65 -14.67
N THR A 229 35.16 -11.49 -14.10
CA THR A 229 36.53 -11.02 -13.77
C THR A 229 36.44 -10.10 -12.54
N PRO A 230 37.56 -9.67 -11.92
CA PRO A 230 37.50 -8.63 -10.87
C PRO A 230 36.85 -7.32 -11.31
N ALA A 231 36.77 -7.07 -12.62
CA ALA A 231 36.17 -5.87 -13.20
C ALA A 231 34.79 -6.12 -13.83
N ILE A 232 34.34 -7.37 -14.00
CA ILE A 232 33.11 -7.70 -14.71
C ILE A 232 32.26 -8.63 -13.84
N GLN A 233 31.05 -8.19 -13.52
CA GLN A 233 30.04 -8.95 -12.80
C GLN A 233 28.83 -9.17 -13.69
N LEU A 234 28.26 -10.36 -13.61
CA LEU A 234 27.01 -10.76 -14.23
C LEU A 234 26.02 -11.13 -13.13
N ARG A 235 24.76 -10.76 -13.33
CA ARG A 235 23.63 -11.20 -12.49
C ARG A 235 22.49 -11.68 -13.38
N GLY A 236 21.81 -12.73 -12.95
CA GLY A 236 20.62 -13.25 -13.58
C GLY A 236 19.56 -13.51 -12.53
N THR A 237 18.34 -13.04 -12.78
CA THR A 237 17.20 -13.20 -11.86
C THR A 237 16.03 -13.80 -12.62
N ILE A 238 15.38 -14.79 -12.01
CA ILE A 238 14.11 -15.34 -12.48
C ILE A 238 13.18 -15.35 -11.28
N GLU A 239 12.07 -14.65 -11.35
CA GLU A 239 11.11 -14.60 -10.25
C GLU A 239 9.68 -14.51 -10.75
N LYS A 240 8.76 -15.15 -10.02
CA LYS A 240 7.33 -14.93 -10.21
C LYS A 240 6.87 -13.85 -9.24
N ILE A 241 6.44 -12.72 -9.79
CA ILE A 241 5.92 -11.58 -9.03
C ILE A 241 4.41 -11.72 -8.93
N VAL A 242 3.87 -11.52 -7.73
CA VAL A 242 2.44 -11.40 -7.46
C VAL A 242 2.24 -10.02 -6.83
N GLN A 243 1.48 -9.17 -7.50
CA GLN A 243 1.25 -7.81 -7.05
C GLN A 243 0.25 -7.79 -5.89
N GLN A 244 0.54 -6.95 -4.89
CA GLN A 244 -0.37 -6.72 -3.78
C GLN A 244 -1.53 -5.83 -4.23
N LEU A 245 -2.70 -6.06 -3.64
CA LEU A 245 -3.89 -5.27 -3.92
C LEU A 245 -3.87 -3.97 -3.12
N THR A 246 -4.38 -2.90 -3.73
CA THR A 246 -4.56 -1.62 -3.05
C THR A 246 -5.96 -1.60 -2.45
N PHE A 247 -6.06 -1.54 -1.12
CA PHE A 247 -7.33 -1.73 -0.41
C PHE A 247 -8.34 -0.62 -0.69
N SER A 248 -7.87 0.62 -0.87
CA SER A 248 -8.74 1.75 -1.23
C SER A 248 -9.49 1.52 -2.54
N ASP A 249 -8.96 0.68 -3.44
CA ASP A 249 -9.61 0.40 -4.73
C ASP A 249 -10.82 -0.54 -4.58
N PHE A 250 -11.02 -1.19 -3.43
CA PHE A 250 -12.18 -2.03 -3.16
C PHE A 250 -13.44 -1.26 -2.74
N VAL A 251 -13.31 -0.01 -2.30
CA VAL A 251 -14.39 0.81 -1.73
C VAL A 251 -14.57 2.09 -2.52
N ALA A 252 -15.72 2.75 -2.41
CA ALA A 252 -15.90 4.05 -3.02
C ALA A 252 -15.03 5.11 -2.32
N ALA A 253 -14.57 6.11 -3.08
CA ALA A 253 -13.75 7.20 -2.59
C ALA A 253 -14.20 8.54 -3.17
N THR A 254 -13.80 9.64 -2.55
CA THR A 254 -14.03 10.99 -3.11
C THR A 254 -13.15 11.21 -4.34
N ASP A 255 -13.70 11.87 -5.37
CA ASP A 255 -12.94 12.34 -6.53
C ASP A 255 -12.75 13.86 -6.43
N ASN A 256 -11.48 14.26 -6.33
CA ASN A 256 -11.07 15.67 -6.26
C ASN A 256 -10.27 16.09 -7.51
N ARG A 257 -10.12 15.20 -8.49
CA ARG A 257 -9.33 15.45 -9.71
C ARG A 257 -10.21 15.74 -10.92
N ASP A 258 -11.40 15.15 -10.96
CA ASP A 258 -12.41 15.43 -11.98
C ASP A 258 -13.44 16.44 -11.45
N GLU A 259 -13.79 17.45 -12.26
CA GLU A 259 -14.86 18.40 -11.90
C GLU A 259 -16.25 17.84 -12.22
N ASP A 260 -16.33 16.85 -13.10
CA ASP A 260 -17.58 16.22 -13.53
C ASP A 260 -17.98 15.02 -12.67
N SER A 261 -17.10 14.58 -11.74
CA SER A 261 -17.36 13.51 -10.79
C SER A 261 -16.99 13.91 -9.36
N ASN A 262 -17.86 13.59 -8.40
CA ASN A 262 -17.59 13.83 -6.97
C ASN A 262 -17.05 12.57 -6.27
N VAL A 263 -17.23 11.39 -6.86
CA VAL A 263 -16.89 10.10 -6.26
C VAL A 263 -16.36 9.12 -7.31
N GLN A 264 -15.46 8.24 -6.89
CA GLN A 264 -15.00 7.10 -7.66
C GLN A 264 -15.60 5.82 -7.07
N ALA A 265 -16.14 4.94 -7.93
CA ALA A 265 -16.65 3.66 -7.50
C ALA A 265 -15.50 2.69 -7.15
N GLY A 266 -15.68 1.94 -6.05
CA GLY A 266 -14.80 0.82 -5.72
C GLY A 266 -15.04 -0.38 -6.63
N ASN A 267 -14.09 -1.32 -6.65
CA ASN A 267 -14.14 -2.55 -7.43
C ASN A 267 -14.08 -3.79 -6.52
N GLU A 268 -15.23 -4.40 -6.25
CA GLU A 268 -15.34 -5.61 -5.44
C GLU A 268 -14.89 -6.90 -6.17
N ASN A 269 -14.35 -6.79 -7.38
CA ASN A 269 -13.87 -7.92 -8.20
C ASN A 269 -12.36 -7.88 -8.44
N LEU A 270 -11.63 -7.02 -7.72
CA LEU A 270 -10.17 -6.99 -7.78
C LEU A 270 -9.56 -8.35 -7.48
N LYS A 271 -8.51 -8.66 -8.23
CA LYS A 271 -7.71 -9.88 -8.14
C LYS A 271 -6.25 -9.51 -8.33
N GLN A 272 -5.38 -10.23 -7.65
CA GLN A 272 -3.94 -10.00 -7.79
C GLN A 272 -3.49 -10.33 -9.21
N GLU A 273 -2.66 -9.45 -9.77
CA GLU A 273 -1.95 -9.70 -11.02
C GLU A 273 -0.63 -10.40 -10.73
N TRP A 274 -0.21 -11.27 -11.64
CA TRP A 274 1.07 -11.95 -11.53
C TRP A 274 1.72 -12.12 -12.91
N TYR A 275 3.05 -12.09 -12.92
CA TYR A 275 3.87 -12.26 -14.12
C TYR A 275 5.24 -12.85 -13.74
N TRP A 276 6.01 -13.22 -14.76
CA TRP A 276 7.36 -13.74 -14.59
C TRP A 276 8.36 -12.70 -15.02
N ASN A 277 9.22 -12.27 -14.10
CA ASN A 277 10.32 -11.39 -14.39
C ASN A 277 11.58 -12.22 -14.69
N TYR A 278 12.17 -11.97 -15.85
CA TYR A 278 13.47 -12.51 -16.26
C TYR A 278 14.43 -11.35 -16.47
N GLU A 279 15.45 -11.23 -15.63
CA GLU A 279 16.44 -10.15 -15.71
C GLU A 279 17.85 -10.71 -15.90
N VAL A 280 18.64 -10.06 -16.76
CA VAL A 280 20.09 -10.22 -16.84
C VAL A 280 20.74 -8.85 -16.78
N SER A 281 21.66 -8.66 -15.83
CA SER A 281 22.43 -7.43 -15.70
C SER A 281 23.94 -7.69 -15.70
N THR A 282 24.68 -6.69 -16.18
CA THR A 282 26.14 -6.69 -16.21
C THR A 282 26.68 -5.38 -15.66
N GLU A 283 27.69 -5.46 -14.80
CA GLU A 283 28.46 -4.33 -14.30
C GLU A 283 29.92 -4.49 -14.73
N ILE A 284 30.48 -3.43 -15.32
CA ILE A 284 31.87 -3.35 -15.77
C ILE A 284 32.54 -2.17 -15.07
N ARG A 285 33.51 -2.45 -14.21
CA ARG A 285 34.37 -1.44 -13.57
C ARG A 285 35.51 -1.08 -14.51
N LEU A 286 35.66 0.21 -14.78
CA LEU A 286 36.72 0.71 -15.64
C LEU A 286 38.05 0.79 -14.87
N PRO A 287 39.21 0.67 -15.54
CA PRO A 287 40.52 0.70 -14.87
C PRO A 287 40.76 1.98 -14.07
N ASN A 288 41.55 1.89 -13.00
CA ASN A 288 41.90 3.01 -12.11
C ASN A 288 40.69 3.71 -11.48
N ASP A 289 39.59 2.97 -11.27
CA ASP A 289 38.35 3.46 -10.67
C ASP A 289 37.76 4.71 -11.37
N ILE A 290 38.04 4.87 -12.67
CA ILE A 290 37.57 6.02 -13.44
C ILE A 290 36.05 6.02 -13.67
N GLY A 291 35.38 4.90 -13.41
CA GLY A 291 33.93 4.79 -13.50
C GLY A 291 33.42 3.34 -13.58
N VAL A 292 32.10 3.23 -13.72
CA VAL A 292 31.36 1.96 -13.85
C VAL A 292 30.39 2.08 -15.01
N VAL A 293 30.32 1.06 -15.86
CA VAL A 293 29.32 0.92 -16.91
C VAL A 293 28.42 -0.24 -16.53
N SER A 294 27.11 -0.03 -16.53
CA SER A 294 26.12 -1.07 -16.27
C SER A 294 25.15 -1.23 -17.43
N GLY A 295 24.69 -2.45 -17.66
CA GLY A 295 23.66 -2.80 -18.63
C GLY A 295 22.65 -3.76 -18.01
N ARG A 296 21.37 -3.61 -18.36
CA ARG A 296 20.28 -4.43 -17.85
C ARG A 296 19.31 -4.77 -18.99
N LEU A 297 18.96 -6.04 -19.10
CA LEU A 297 17.94 -6.57 -20.00
C LEU A 297 16.89 -7.29 -19.16
N PHE A 298 15.61 -7.05 -19.43
CA PHE A 298 14.51 -7.65 -18.68
C PHE A 298 13.34 -8.01 -19.60
N TYR A 299 12.50 -8.96 -19.16
CA TYR A 299 11.25 -9.36 -19.79
C TYR A 299 10.24 -9.74 -18.71
N GLU A 300 9.00 -9.26 -18.85
CA GLU A 300 7.88 -9.40 -17.91
C GLU A 300 6.66 -10.03 -18.61
#